data_AF-C5BE74-F1
#
_entry.id   AF-C5BE74-F1
#
_cell.length_a   1.000
_cell.length_b   1.000
_cell.length_c   1.000
_cell.angle_alpha   90.00
_cell.angle_beta   90.00
_cell.angle_gamma   90.00
#
_symmetry.space_group_name_H-M   'P 1'
#
loop_
_entity.id
_entity.type
_entity.pdbx_description
1 polymer ?
#
loop_
_entity_poly.entity_id
_entity_poly.type
_entity_poly.pdbx_seq_one_letter_code
_entity_poly.pdbx_strand_id
1 'polypeptide(L)'
;MRPFVKSNKNDFVDAEAICEAASRPSMRFVQPRTEGQQAMRALHRVRESLIRDKVKTTNQMHGFLLEFGISLPIGDSVIKRLSLVLAEHEIPEYLSRLLMKLHAHYLYLVEQITELESELNQSIKVDDTAQRIMRPCTRFCVNAFSQK
;
A
#
# COMPACT_ATOMS: atom_id res chain seq x y z
N MET A 1 -10.77 -14.14 18.51
CA MET A 1 -10.13 -14.80 19.67
C MET A 1 -9.18 -15.86 19.15
N ARG A 2 -7.95 -15.99 19.70
CA ARG A 2 -7.00 -17.06 19.33
C ARG A 2 -7.26 -18.25 20.28
N PRO A 3 -7.86 -19.37 19.82
CA PRO A 3 -8.39 -20.39 20.73
C PRO A 3 -7.33 -21.11 21.58
N PHE A 4 -6.07 -21.09 21.13
CA PHE A 4 -4.98 -21.87 21.72
C PHE A 4 -3.86 -21.01 22.32
N VAL A 5 -3.96 -19.68 22.27
CA VAL A 5 -2.93 -18.78 22.81
C VAL A 5 -3.33 -18.38 24.23
N LYS A 6 -2.60 -18.89 25.23
CA LYS A 6 -2.73 -18.44 26.63
C LYS A 6 -2.26 -16.97 26.72
N SER A 7 -2.86 -16.18 27.62
CA SER A 7 -2.80 -14.70 27.62
C SER A 7 -1.41 -14.07 27.81
N ASN A 8 -0.41 -14.84 28.26
CA ASN A 8 0.97 -14.39 28.39
C ASN A 8 1.81 -14.85 27.20
N LYS A 9 2.27 -13.89 26.38
CA LYS A 9 3.13 -14.17 25.22
C LYS A 9 4.51 -14.62 25.70
N ASN A 10 4.83 -15.88 25.47
CA ASN A 10 6.14 -16.49 25.72
C ASN A 10 6.39 -17.54 24.62
N ASP A 11 7.62 -17.64 24.12
CA ASP A 11 7.96 -18.55 23.01
C ASP A 11 7.63 -20.02 23.35
N PHE A 12 7.75 -20.40 24.62
CA PHE A 12 7.36 -21.72 25.13
C PHE A 12 5.84 -21.97 24.98
N VAL A 13 5.02 -20.96 25.30
CA VAL A 13 3.56 -21.05 25.21
C VAL A 13 3.11 -21.06 23.75
N ASP A 14 3.79 -20.31 22.89
CA ASP A 14 3.53 -20.32 21.45
C ASP A 14 3.90 -21.68 20.83
N ALA A 15 5.02 -22.29 21.25
CA ALA A 15 5.40 -23.65 20.83
C ALA A 15 4.39 -24.71 21.31
N GLU A 16 3.98 -24.65 22.58
CA GLU A 16 2.94 -25.53 23.15
C GLU A 16 1.62 -25.42 22.35
N ALA A 17 1.18 -24.20 22.07
CA ALA A 17 -0.03 -23.93 21.29
C ALA A 17 0.05 -24.45 19.85
N ILE A 18 1.22 -24.35 19.20
CA ILE A 18 1.45 -24.89 17.85
C ILE A 18 1.41 -26.42 17.88
N CYS A 19 2.07 -27.05 18.86
CA CYS A 19 2.07 -28.50 19.02
C CYS A 19 0.67 -29.05 19.32
N GLU A 20 -0.08 -28.39 20.21
CA GLU A 20 -1.46 -28.76 20.54
C GLU A 20 -2.36 -28.67 19.31
N ALA A 21 -2.28 -27.56 18.56
CA ALA A 21 -3.04 -27.39 17.33
C ALA A 21 -2.67 -28.45 16.27
N ALA A 22 -1.37 -28.71 16.07
CA ALA A 22 -0.87 -29.68 15.09
C ALA A 22 -1.30 -31.12 15.40
N SER A 23 -1.52 -31.45 16.68
CA SER A 23 -1.94 -32.79 17.09
C SER A 23 -3.42 -33.09 16.84
N ARG A 24 -4.26 -32.10 16.49
CA ARG A 24 -5.69 -32.32 16.29
C ARG A 24 -5.97 -33.06 14.97
N PRO A 25 -6.78 -34.14 14.98
CA PRO A 25 -7.05 -34.95 13.79
C PRO A 25 -7.85 -34.21 12.70
N SER A 26 -8.53 -33.11 13.03
CA SER A 26 -9.23 -32.22 12.09
C SER A 26 -8.36 -31.06 11.57
N MET A 27 -7.09 -30.99 11.97
CA MET A 27 -6.16 -29.94 11.57
C MET A 27 -5.79 -30.09 10.09
N ARG A 28 -6.09 -29.08 9.28
CA ARG A 28 -5.68 -29.05 7.87
C ARG A 28 -4.33 -28.32 7.75
N PHE A 29 -3.27 -29.07 7.46
CA PHE A 29 -1.96 -28.48 7.19
C PHE A 29 -1.99 -27.73 5.84
N VAL A 30 -1.47 -26.51 5.84
CA VAL A 30 -1.27 -25.72 4.63
C VAL A 30 0.11 -26.08 4.08
N GLN A 31 0.20 -26.27 2.76
CA GLN A 31 1.49 -26.52 2.12
C GLN A 31 2.43 -25.34 2.35
N PRO A 32 3.73 -25.59 2.61
CA PRO A 32 4.71 -24.52 2.66
C PRO A 32 4.70 -23.76 1.34
N ARG A 33 4.83 -22.44 1.42
CA ARG A 33 4.77 -21.58 0.23
C ARG A 33 5.90 -21.91 -0.72
N THR A 34 5.61 -21.91 -2.00
CA THR A 34 6.64 -22.01 -3.03
C THR A 34 7.47 -20.73 -3.09
N GLU A 35 8.69 -20.80 -3.60
CA GLU A 35 9.57 -19.62 -3.77
C GLU A 35 8.88 -18.52 -4.59
N GLY A 36 8.16 -18.90 -5.66
CA GLY A 36 7.36 -17.97 -6.46
C GLY A 36 6.26 -17.27 -5.66
N GLN A 37 5.54 -17.98 -4.79
CA GLN A 37 4.53 -17.39 -3.90
C GLN A 37 5.16 -16.44 -2.86
N GLN A 38 6.36 -16.75 -2.39
CA GLN A 38 7.10 -15.89 -1.46
C GLN A 38 7.59 -14.62 -2.14
N ALA A 39 8.15 -14.72 -3.35
CA ALA A 39 8.56 -13.58 -4.17
C ALA A 39 7.36 -12.67 -4.50
N MET A 40 6.22 -13.24 -4.88
CA MET A 40 4.97 -12.51 -5.11
C MET A 40 4.54 -11.67 -3.91
N ARG A 41 4.58 -12.28 -2.72
CA ARG A 41 4.24 -11.59 -1.48
C ARG A 41 5.21 -10.47 -1.16
N ALA A 42 6.50 -10.64 -1.47
CA ALA A 42 7.49 -9.58 -1.32
C ALA A 42 7.17 -8.41 -2.26
N LEU A 43 6.85 -8.68 -3.53
CA LEU A 43 6.44 -7.67 -4.51
C LEU A 43 5.24 -6.85 -4.00
N HIS A 44 4.18 -7.51 -3.54
CA HIS A 44 3.02 -6.83 -2.96
C HIS A 44 3.38 -5.93 -1.78
N ARG A 45 4.24 -6.40 -0.87
CA ARG A 45 4.68 -5.62 0.29
C ARG A 45 5.48 -4.38 -0.11
N VAL A 46 6.35 -4.51 -1.11
CA VAL A 46 7.12 -3.38 -1.65
C VAL A 46 6.17 -2.37 -2.27
N ARG A 47 5.22 -2.81 -3.12
CA ARG A 47 4.20 -1.93 -3.70
C ARG A 47 3.42 -1.18 -2.62
N GLU A 48 2.92 -1.88 -1.60
CA GLU A 48 2.21 -1.24 -0.49
C GLU A 48 3.07 -0.22 0.26
N SER A 49 4.36 -0.48 0.41
CA SER A 49 5.29 0.49 1.02
C SER A 49 5.43 1.74 0.18
N LEU A 50 5.66 1.60 -1.12
CA LEU A 50 5.81 2.73 -2.02
C LEU A 50 4.52 3.58 -2.09
N ILE A 51 3.34 2.94 -2.05
CA ILE A 51 2.06 3.66 -1.98
C ILE A 51 1.98 4.50 -0.69
N ARG A 52 2.38 3.94 0.46
CA ARG A 52 2.43 4.71 1.71
C ARG A 52 3.41 5.87 1.63
N ASP A 53 4.58 5.66 1.03
CA ASP A 53 5.59 6.70 0.85
C ASP A 53 5.11 7.81 -0.10
N LYS A 54 4.37 7.45 -1.16
CA LYS A 54 3.71 8.40 -2.07
C LYS A 54 2.72 9.27 -1.29
N VAL A 55 1.83 8.66 -0.52
CA VAL A 55 0.84 9.39 0.30
C VAL A 55 1.52 10.30 1.33
N LYS A 56 2.57 9.79 2.00
CA LYS A 56 3.36 10.58 2.95
C LYS A 56 3.99 11.81 2.29
N THR A 57 4.61 11.63 1.12
CA THR A 57 5.25 12.70 0.35
C THR A 57 4.23 13.75 -0.07
N THR A 58 3.07 13.32 -0.58
CA THR A 58 1.95 14.21 -0.92
C THR A 58 1.49 15.01 0.30
N ASN A 59 1.24 14.36 1.44
CA ASN A 59 0.81 15.03 2.66
C ASN A 59 1.85 16.02 3.18
N GLN A 60 3.13 15.70 3.05
CA GLN A 60 4.22 16.60 3.42
C GLN A 60 4.23 17.87 2.55
N MET A 61 4.05 17.73 1.24
CA MET A 61 3.94 18.87 0.32
C MET A 61 2.71 19.73 0.65
N HIS A 62 1.56 19.11 0.91
CA HIS A 62 0.35 19.82 1.35
C HIS A 62 0.58 20.57 2.66
N GLY A 63 1.23 19.96 3.64
CA GLY A 63 1.55 20.59 4.93
C GLY A 63 2.37 21.88 4.75
N PHE A 64 3.44 21.81 3.96
CA PHE A 64 4.25 23.00 3.68
C PHE A 64 3.49 24.08 2.92
N LEU A 65 2.63 23.73 1.97
CA LEU A 65 1.84 24.74 1.26
C LEU A 65 0.79 25.41 2.16
N LEU A 66 0.18 24.64 3.07
CA LEU A 66 -0.78 25.17 4.03
C LEU A 66 -0.15 26.16 5.02
N GLU A 67 1.09 25.95 5.44
CA GLU A 67 1.84 26.91 6.28
C GLU A 67 1.98 28.29 5.61
N PHE A 68 1.94 28.35 4.27
CA PHE A 68 2.00 29.57 3.46
C PHE A 68 0.62 30.02 2.97
N GLY A 69 -0.47 29.46 3.51
CA GLY A 69 -1.84 29.83 3.16
C GLY A 69 -2.33 29.27 1.83
N ILE A 70 -1.57 28.37 1.19
CA ILE A 70 -1.93 27.77 -0.09
C ILE A 70 -2.65 26.45 0.16
N SER A 71 -3.98 26.45 -0.03
CA SER A 71 -4.79 25.24 0.06
C SER A 71 -4.94 24.58 -1.30
N LEU A 72 -4.39 23.38 -1.45
CA LEU A 72 -4.54 22.58 -2.67
C LEU A 72 -5.73 21.61 -2.57
N PRO A 73 -6.47 21.38 -3.68
CA PRO A 73 -7.48 20.33 -3.74
C PRO A 73 -6.88 18.96 -3.47
N ILE A 74 -7.66 18.08 -2.86
CA ILE A 74 -7.29 16.68 -2.64
C ILE A 74 -7.24 15.96 -4.00
N GLY A 75 -6.08 15.47 -4.40
CA GLY A 75 -5.94 14.63 -5.59
C GLY A 75 -4.55 14.63 -6.23
N ASP A 76 -4.25 13.53 -6.93
CA ASP A 76 -2.96 13.35 -7.61
C ASP A 76 -2.75 14.34 -8.77
N SER A 77 -3.82 14.84 -9.40
CA SER A 77 -3.73 15.73 -10.57
C SER A 77 -3.08 17.07 -10.25
N VAL A 78 -3.35 17.60 -9.05
CA VAL A 78 -2.80 18.89 -8.59
C VAL A 78 -1.32 18.74 -8.26
N ILE A 79 -0.94 17.66 -7.56
CA ILE A 79 0.44 17.37 -7.22
C ILE A 79 1.30 17.14 -8.47
N LYS A 80 0.75 16.49 -9.51
CA LYS A 80 1.44 16.36 -10.81
C LYS A 80 1.76 17.71 -11.45
N ARG A 81 0.93 18.73 -11.22
CA ARG A 81 1.05 20.09 -11.78
C ARG A 81 1.63 21.09 -10.78
N LEU A 82 2.32 20.63 -9.75
CA LEU A 82 2.86 21.48 -8.69
C LEU A 82 3.69 22.66 -9.21
N SER A 83 4.48 22.46 -10.26
CA SER A 83 5.30 23.52 -10.85
C SER A 83 4.48 24.74 -11.31
N LEU A 84 3.24 24.53 -11.79
CA LEU A 84 2.35 25.62 -12.17
C LEU A 84 1.79 26.34 -10.95
N VAL A 85 1.41 25.59 -9.92
CA VAL A 85 0.94 26.15 -8.64
C VAL A 85 2.01 27.02 -7.99
N LEU A 86 3.27 26.57 -7.99
CA LEU A 86 4.39 27.34 -7.44
C LEU A 86 4.67 28.62 -8.24
N ALA A 87 4.32 28.67 -9.52
CA ALA A 87 4.47 29.86 -10.36
C ALA A 87 3.36 30.89 -10.15
N GLU A 88 2.18 30.46 -9.69
CA GLU A 88 1.02 31.33 -9.41
C GLU A 88 1.10 32.02 -8.03
N HIS A 89 1.98 31.54 -7.14
CA HIS A 89 2.09 32.04 -5.77
C HIS A 89 3.47 32.62 -5.47
N GLU A 90 3.50 33.70 -4.67
CA GLU A 90 4.74 34.27 -4.16
C GLU A 90 5.25 33.45 -2.97
N ILE A 91 6.13 32.48 -3.25
CA ILE A 91 6.70 31.56 -2.27
C ILE A 91 8.21 31.79 -2.19
N PRO A 92 8.83 31.73 -0.99
CA PRO A 92 10.29 31.84 -0.88
C PRO A 92 11.01 30.83 -1.78
N GLU A 93 12.05 31.30 -2.48
CA GLU A 93 12.80 30.49 -3.45
C GLU A 93 13.38 29.20 -2.83
N TYR A 94 13.80 29.26 -1.56
CA TYR A 94 14.27 28.09 -0.83
C TYR A 94 13.17 27.02 -0.69
N LEU A 95 11.95 27.42 -0.35
CA LEU A 95 10.82 26.50 -0.22
C LEU A 95 10.42 25.93 -1.58
N SER A 96 10.39 26.76 -2.63
CA SER A 96 10.13 26.28 -4.00
C SER A 96 11.12 25.18 -4.41
N ARG A 97 12.42 25.37 -4.16
CA ARG A 97 13.43 24.32 -4.41
C ARG A 97 13.19 23.05 -3.59
N LEU A 98 12.77 23.17 -2.34
CA LEU A 98 12.46 22.00 -1.49
C LEU A 98 11.22 21.24 -2.01
N LEU A 99 10.17 21.96 -2.37
CA LEU A 99 8.94 21.40 -2.93
C LEU A 99 9.20 20.72 -4.28
N MET A 100 10.08 21.29 -5.12
CA MET A 100 10.50 20.65 -6.36
C MET A 100 11.29 19.35 -6.13
N LYS A 101 12.10 19.25 -5.07
CA LYS A 101 12.76 17.98 -4.69
C LYS A 101 11.74 16.92 -4.26
N LEU A 102 10.75 17.31 -3.46
CA LEU A 102 9.67 16.40 -3.05
C LEU A 102 8.81 15.98 -4.26
N HIS A 103 8.57 16.89 -5.20
CA HIS A 103 7.86 16.59 -6.44
C HIS A 103 8.60 15.57 -7.30
N ALA A 104 9.92 15.74 -7.47
CA ALA A 104 10.74 14.77 -8.19
C ALA A 104 10.71 13.39 -7.50
N HIS A 105 10.77 13.36 -6.17
CA HIS A 105 10.62 12.11 -5.41
C HIS A 105 9.24 11.47 -5.60
N TYR A 106 8.17 12.26 -5.58
CA TYR A 106 6.82 11.79 -5.88
C TYR A 106 6.72 11.16 -7.27
N LEU A 107 7.31 11.79 -8.30
CA LEU A 107 7.32 11.25 -9.66
C LEU A 107 8.04 9.91 -9.73
N TYR A 108 9.21 9.81 -9.10
CA TYR A 108 9.95 8.55 -8.98
C TYR A 108 9.11 7.46 -8.30
N LEU A 109 8.43 7.77 -7.18
CA LEU A 109 7.57 6.81 -6.51
C LEU A 109 6.41 6.34 -7.40
N VAL A 110 5.80 7.26 -8.17
CA VAL A 110 4.74 6.92 -9.12
C VAL A 110 5.25 5.96 -10.19
N GLU A 111 6.42 6.22 -10.76
CA GLU A 111 7.05 5.36 -11.76
C GLU A 111 7.30 3.95 -11.19
N GLN A 112 7.97 3.83 -10.05
CA GLN A 112 8.21 2.53 -9.41
C GLN A 112 6.92 1.76 -9.08
N ILE A 113 5.87 2.46 -8.63
CA ILE A 113 4.57 1.82 -8.37
C ILE A 113 3.99 1.28 -9.69
N THR A 114 4.04 2.05 -10.78
CA THR A 114 3.50 1.61 -12.07
C THR A 114 4.24 0.41 -12.66
N GLU A 115 5.56 0.36 -12.50
CA GLU A 115 6.37 -0.79 -12.91
C GLU A 115 5.98 -2.06 -12.14
N LEU A 116 5.94 -1.97 -10.80
CA LEU A 116 5.55 -3.10 -9.95
C LEU A 116 4.10 -3.53 -10.20
N GLU A 117 3.19 -2.60 -10.50
CA GLU A 117 1.81 -2.93 -10.87
C GLU A 117 1.75 -3.67 -12.21
N SER A 118 2.60 -3.31 -13.18
CA SER A 118 2.71 -4.02 -14.45
C SER A 118 3.21 -5.46 -14.23
N GLU A 119 4.30 -5.63 -13.47
CA GLU A 119 4.83 -6.96 -13.13
C GLU A 119 3.80 -7.82 -12.40
N LEU A 120 3.11 -7.23 -11.44
CA LEU A 120 2.07 -7.91 -10.68
C LEU A 120 0.92 -8.34 -11.61
N ASN A 121 0.44 -7.46 -12.49
CA ASN A 121 -0.63 -7.80 -13.43
C ASN A 121 -0.22 -8.89 -14.43
N GLN A 122 1.03 -8.92 -14.87
CA GLN A 122 1.54 -10.00 -15.72
C GLN A 122 1.52 -11.33 -14.97
N SER A 123 1.98 -11.33 -13.72
CA SER A 123 2.03 -12.55 -12.91
C SER A 123 0.64 -13.12 -12.57
N ILE A 124 -0.36 -12.25 -12.35
CA ILE A 124 -1.76 -12.65 -12.13
C ILE A 124 -2.37 -13.30 -13.38
N LYS A 125 -1.96 -12.87 -14.59
CA LYS A 125 -2.45 -13.49 -15.83
C LYS A 125 -1.99 -14.93 -16.01
N VAL A 126 -0.84 -15.29 -15.44
CA VAL A 126 -0.26 -16.63 -15.52
C VAL A 126 -0.89 -17.58 -14.50
N ASP A 127 -1.40 -17.06 -13.38
CA ASP A 127 -1.98 -17.86 -12.29
C ASP A 127 -3.52 -17.89 -12.36
N ASP A 128 -4.07 -18.98 -12.91
CA ASP A 128 -5.51 -19.22 -13.07
C ASP A 128 -6.25 -19.29 -11.71
N THR A 129 -5.53 -19.63 -10.63
CA THR A 129 -6.04 -19.63 -9.24
C THR A 129 -6.18 -18.21 -8.67
N ALA A 130 -5.23 -17.32 -8.98
CA ALA A 130 -5.29 -15.91 -8.57
C ALA A 130 -6.45 -15.16 -9.25
N GLN A 131 -6.70 -15.45 -10.53
CA GLN A 131 -7.85 -14.88 -11.26
C GLN A 131 -9.21 -15.29 -10.67
N ARG A 132 -9.32 -16.53 -10.17
CA ARG A 132 -10.56 -17.02 -9.53
C ARG A 132 -10.82 -16.35 -8.19
N ILE A 133 -9.77 -16.06 -7.41
CA ILE A 133 -9.89 -15.33 -6.13
C ILE A 133 -10.19 -13.85 -6.37
N MET A 134 -9.68 -13.26 -7.47
CA MET A 134 -9.96 -11.88 -7.85
C MET A 134 -11.42 -11.65 -8.34
N ARG A 135 -12.15 -12.72 -8.70
CA ARG A 135 -13.45 -12.64 -9.39
C ARG A 135 -14.74 -12.44 -8.56
N PRO A 136 -14.75 -12.40 -7.21
CA PRO A 136 -15.96 -11.94 -6.51
C PRO A 136 -15.66 -10.87 -5.45
N CYS A 137 -15.31 -9.64 -5.85
CA CYS A 137 -15.48 -8.48 -4.98
C CYS A 137 -15.71 -7.14 -5.70
N THR A 138 -16.11 -7.14 -6.98
CA THR A 138 -16.52 -5.89 -7.67
C THR A 138 -18.03 -5.65 -7.65
N ARG A 139 -18.84 -6.60 -7.14
CA ARG A 139 -20.32 -6.46 -7.09
C ARG A 139 -20.87 -5.91 -5.77
N PHE A 140 -20.09 -5.88 -4.68
CA PHE A 140 -20.60 -5.53 -3.34
C PHE A 140 -20.06 -4.23 -2.73
N CYS A 141 -19.05 -3.58 -3.31
CA CYS A 141 -18.51 -2.32 -2.76
C CYS A 141 -18.96 -1.05 -3.48
N VAL A 142 -19.72 -1.13 -4.58
CA VAL A 142 -20.16 0.07 -5.33
C VAL A 142 -21.49 0.65 -4.82
N ASN A 143 -22.30 -0.10 -4.05
CA ASN A 143 -23.62 0.36 -3.61
C ASN A 143 -23.76 0.56 -2.09
N ALA A 144 -22.79 1.21 -1.45
CA ALA A 144 -22.95 1.72 -0.08
C ALA A 144 -22.55 3.20 0.09
N PHE A 145 -22.24 3.91 -0.99
CA PHE A 145 -21.90 5.34 -0.96
C PHE A 145 -22.83 6.22 -1.82
N SER A 146 -24.08 5.78 -2.01
CA SER A 146 -25.11 6.57 -2.66
C SER A 146 -26.48 6.33 -2.01
N GLN A 147 -26.64 6.80 -0.78
CA GLN A 147 -27.92 7.15 -0.17
C GLN A 147 -27.65 8.25 0.88
N LYS A 148 -27.51 9.48 0.38
CA LYS A 148 -28.28 10.60 0.90
C LYS A 148 -29.41 10.85 -0.08
#